data_AF-A0A6G0XJ57-F1
#
_entry.id   AF-A0A6G0XJ57-F1
#
_cell.length_a   1.000
_cell.length_b   1.000
_cell.length_c   1.000
_cell.angle_alpha   90.00
_cell.angle_beta   90.00
_cell.angle_gamma   90.00
#
_symmetry.space_group_name_H-M   'P 1'
#
loop_
_entity.id
_entity.type
_entity.pdbx_description
1 polymer ?
#
loop_
_entity_poly.entity_id
_entity_poly.type
_entity_poly.pdbx_seq_one_letter_code
_entity_poly.pdbx_strand_id
1 'polypeptide(L)'
;MRVLENRLPFRDYVLVLFVFYLASFAVTWYRIWWDTALATVVTAAGVAALWFPMTKEAFLLDLFYYGSFCSVGLHVITIGFLSYDLVLSDIDKTLGIQSSLEAAHATWGYFMTLIVVVVIQSILAAVTLNYCFCLRLEIQRNSLMSAVYPGYTARPA
;
A
#
# COMPACT_ATOMS: atom_id res chain seq x y z
N MET A 1 -31.18 3.75 3.67
CA MET A 1 -30.11 3.05 4.41
C MET A 1 -28.75 3.58 3.97
N ARG A 2 -27.97 4.15 4.88
CA ARG A 2 -26.60 4.68 4.64
C ARG A 2 -25.54 3.67 5.10
N VAL A 3 -25.73 2.39 4.78
CA VAL A 3 -24.77 1.37 5.21
C VAL A 3 -23.57 1.44 4.27
N LEU A 4 -22.39 1.70 4.85
CA LEU A 4 -21.11 1.60 4.16
C LEU A 4 -20.52 0.23 4.49
N GLU A 5 -20.92 -0.80 3.74
CA GLU A 5 -20.55 -2.19 4.00
C GLU A 5 -19.03 -2.37 3.88
N ASN A 6 -18.41 -1.65 2.95
CA ASN A 6 -16.97 -1.73 2.71
C ASN A 6 -16.12 -0.88 3.67
N ARG A 7 -16.72 -0.13 4.60
CA ARG A 7 -15.96 0.73 5.53
C ARG A 7 -15.16 -0.06 6.56
N LEU A 8 -15.75 -1.11 7.15
CA LEU A 8 -15.10 -1.98 8.13
C LEU A 8 -13.94 -2.78 7.51
N PRO A 9 -14.14 -3.51 6.38
CA PRO A 9 -13.02 -4.21 5.75
C PRO A 9 -11.93 -3.23 5.30
N PHE A 10 -12.30 -2.09 4.70
CA PHE A 10 -11.30 -1.07 4.34
C PHE A 10 -10.47 -0.61 5.54
N ARG A 11 -11.10 -0.34 6.69
CA ARG A 11 -10.39 0.01 7.93
C ARG A 11 -9.40 -1.07 8.34
N ASP A 12 -9.84 -2.31 8.41
CA ASP A 12 -9.01 -3.39 8.95
C ASP A 12 -7.81 -3.64 8.03
N TYR A 13 -8.03 -3.64 6.70
CA TYR A 13 -6.95 -3.79 5.72
C TYR A 13 -5.99 -2.59 5.67
N VAL A 14 -6.49 -1.34 5.73
CA VAL A 14 -5.60 -0.16 5.69
C VAL A 14 -4.73 -0.06 6.95
N LEU A 15 -5.24 -0.49 8.10
CA LEU A 15 -4.47 -0.56 9.35
C LEU A 15 -3.41 -1.65 9.30
N VAL A 16 -3.76 -2.85 8.81
CA VAL A 16 -2.78 -3.94 8.61
C VAL A 16 -1.69 -3.48 7.64
N LEU A 17 -2.06 -2.84 6.53
CA LEU A 17 -1.12 -2.34 5.54
C LEU A 17 -0.19 -1.27 6.13
N PHE A 18 -0.72 -0.36 6.95
CA PHE A 18 0.07 0.67 7.63
C PHE A 18 1.10 0.07 8.60
N VAL A 19 0.69 -0.85 9.46
CA VAL A 19 1.60 -1.54 10.39
C VAL A 19 2.66 -2.34 9.63
N PHE A 20 2.26 -3.01 8.55
CA PHE A 20 3.17 -3.80 7.74
C PHE A 20 4.22 -2.93 7.02
N TYR A 21 3.84 -1.75 6.52
CA TYR A 21 4.80 -0.81 5.94
C TYR A 21 5.75 -0.23 6.97
N LEU A 22 5.28 0.12 8.18
CA LEU A 22 6.15 0.57 9.27
C LEU A 22 7.17 -0.50 9.67
N ALA A 23 6.73 -1.74 9.84
CA ALA A 23 7.62 -2.85 10.16
C ALA A 23 8.62 -3.10 9.03
N SER A 24 8.17 -3.05 7.77
CA SER A 24 9.04 -3.23 6.63
C SER A 24 10.06 -2.13 6.50
N PHE A 25 9.69 -0.88 6.78
CA PHE A 25 10.60 0.27 6.75
C PHE A 25 11.81 0.09 7.68
N ALA A 26 11.62 -0.52 8.85
CA ALA A 26 12.71 -0.85 9.76
C ALA A 26 13.69 -1.89 9.18
N VAL A 27 13.20 -2.80 8.34
CA VAL A 27 13.99 -3.87 7.69
C VAL A 27 14.65 -3.39 6.40
N THR A 28 13.98 -2.51 5.66
CA THR A 28 14.38 -2.02 4.33
C THR A 28 15.24 -0.76 4.38
N TRP A 29 15.46 -0.19 5.57
CA TRP A 29 16.10 1.11 5.81
C TRP A 29 17.41 1.32 5.02
N TYR A 30 18.20 0.27 4.82
CA TYR A 30 19.53 0.37 4.19
C TYR A 30 19.54 0.31 2.65
N ARG A 31 18.43 -0.02 1.98
CA ARG A 31 18.43 -0.19 0.51
C ARG A 31 17.20 0.37 -0.18
N ILE A 32 16.01 0.01 0.30
CA ILE A 32 14.72 0.33 -0.34
C ILE A 32 13.79 1.07 0.63
N TRP A 33 14.38 1.92 1.48
CA TRP A 33 13.67 2.72 2.47
C TRP A 33 12.71 3.73 1.84
N TRP A 34 13.04 4.27 0.67
CA TRP A 34 12.23 5.27 -0.03
C TRP A 34 10.89 4.71 -0.50
N ASP A 35 10.89 3.46 -0.98
CA ASP A 35 9.69 2.76 -1.45
C ASP A 35 8.69 2.55 -0.29
N THR A 36 9.19 1.97 0.80
CA THR A 36 8.42 1.73 2.02
C THR A 36 8.04 3.01 2.76
N ALA A 37 8.86 4.06 2.73
CA ALA A 37 8.52 5.38 3.29
C ALA A 37 7.35 6.03 2.54
N LEU A 38 7.41 6.08 1.21
CA LEU A 38 6.34 6.64 0.39
C LEU A 38 5.03 5.85 0.58
N ALA A 39 5.11 4.52 0.60
CA ALA A 39 3.96 3.66 0.86
C ALA A 39 3.36 3.91 2.25
N THR A 40 4.19 4.15 3.27
CA THR A 40 3.76 4.50 4.65
C THR A 40 3.01 5.84 4.68
N VAL A 41 3.53 6.86 3.99
CA VAL A 41 2.87 8.18 3.92
C VAL A 41 1.50 8.07 3.25
N VAL A 42 1.41 7.32 2.14
CA VAL A 42 0.14 7.07 1.44
C VAL A 42 -0.85 6.34 2.35
N THR A 43 -0.42 5.28 3.05
CA THR A 43 -1.30 4.55 3.97
C THR A 43 -1.72 5.40 5.16
N ALA A 44 -0.85 6.27 5.68
CA ALA A 44 -1.21 7.20 6.74
C ALA A 44 -2.36 8.13 6.32
N ALA A 45 -2.40 8.58 5.06
CA ALA A 45 -3.54 9.32 4.53
C ALA A 45 -4.84 8.49 4.50
N GLY A 46 -4.75 7.20 4.18
CA GLY A 46 -5.88 6.26 4.22
C GLY A 46 -6.41 6.01 5.63
N VAL A 47 -5.51 5.85 6.61
CA VAL A 47 -5.87 5.78 8.03
C VAL A 47 -6.51 7.11 8.48
N ALA A 48 -5.94 8.24 8.06
CA ALA A 48 -6.47 9.56 8.38
C ALA A 48 -7.89 9.76 7.83
N ALA A 49 -8.18 9.25 6.63
CA ALA A 49 -9.50 9.32 6.03
C ALA A 49 -10.59 8.69 6.92
N LEU A 50 -10.25 7.73 7.79
CA LEU A 50 -11.21 7.05 8.68
C LEU A 50 -11.72 7.95 9.81
N TRP A 51 -10.97 8.97 10.20
CA TRP A 51 -11.34 9.93 11.26
C TRP A 51 -12.26 11.05 10.75
N PHE A 52 -12.36 11.23 9.43
CA PHE A 52 -13.22 12.23 8.82
C PHE A 52 -14.52 11.61 8.29
N PRO A 53 -15.60 12.39 8.17
CA PRO A 53 -16.84 11.91 7.57
C PRO A 53 -16.60 11.50 6.11
N MET A 54 -17.03 10.27 5.77
CA MET A 54 -16.91 9.69 4.43
C MET A 54 -17.95 10.32 3.49
N THR A 55 -17.59 11.45 2.88
CA THR A 55 -18.39 12.18 1.90
C THR A 55 -17.83 12.03 0.49
N LYS A 56 -18.59 12.47 -0.51
CA LYS A 56 -18.19 12.45 -1.93
C LYS A 56 -16.90 13.24 -2.18
N GLU A 57 -16.56 14.20 -1.32
CA GLU A 57 -15.39 15.07 -1.43
C GLU A 57 -14.27 14.68 -0.43
N ALA A 58 -14.22 13.41 -0.04
CA ALA A 58 -13.22 12.90 0.89
C ALA A 58 -11.82 12.87 0.24
N PHE A 59 -11.15 14.03 0.23
CA PHE A 59 -9.81 14.22 -0.35
C PHE A 59 -8.79 13.18 0.12
N LEU A 60 -8.80 12.83 1.42
CA LEU A 60 -7.87 11.84 1.98
C LEU A 60 -8.11 10.43 1.43
N LEU A 61 -9.37 10.07 1.15
CA LEU A 61 -9.72 8.78 0.56
C LEU A 61 -9.28 8.72 -0.91
N ASP A 62 -9.44 9.83 -1.64
CA ASP A 62 -8.96 9.94 -3.02
C ASP A 62 -7.42 9.93 -3.08
N LEU A 63 -6.76 10.65 -2.17
CA LEU A 63 -5.31 10.65 -2.04
C LEU A 63 -4.78 9.24 -1.75
N PHE A 64 -5.41 8.51 -0.83
CA PHE A 64 -5.08 7.11 -0.57
C PHE A 64 -5.27 6.25 -1.83
N TYR A 65 -6.38 6.40 -2.53
CA TYR A 65 -6.70 5.60 -3.71
C TYR A 65 -5.68 5.78 -4.85
N TYR A 66 -5.43 7.03 -5.27
CA TYR A 66 -4.47 7.31 -6.33
C TYR A 66 -3.03 7.08 -5.88
N GLY A 67 -2.70 7.45 -4.63
CA GLY A 67 -1.39 7.20 -4.04
C GLY A 67 -1.07 5.70 -3.96
N SER A 68 -2.06 4.85 -3.66
CA SER A 68 -1.86 3.40 -3.60
C SER A 68 -1.59 2.79 -4.97
N PHE A 69 -2.20 3.30 -6.04
CA PHE A 69 -1.83 2.92 -7.41
C PHE A 69 -0.36 3.26 -7.71
N CYS A 70 0.06 4.48 -7.38
CA CYS A 70 1.46 4.89 -7.54
C CYS A 70 2.40 4.02 -6.70
N SER A 71 2.03 3.68 -5.46
CA SER A 71 2.81 2.81 -4.58
C SER A 71 2.95 1.40 -5.16
N VAL A 72 1.88 0.80 -5.71
CA VAL A 72 1.97 -0.51 -6.38
C VAL A 72 2.93 -0.44 -7.58
N GLY A 73 2.87 0.61 -8.39
CA GLY A 73 3.83 0.81 -9.48
C GLY A 73 5.27 0.95 -8.97
N LEU A 74 5.45 1.62 -7.84
CA LEU A 74 6.74 1.78 -7.18
C LEU A 74 7.33 0.44 -6.72
N HIS A 75 6.50 -0.41 -6.09
CA HIS A 75 6.89 -1.75 -5.66
C HIS A 75 7.40 -2.60 -6.83
N VAL A 76 6.75 -2.51 -8.01
CA VAL A 76 7.19 -3.22 -9.21
C VAL A 76 8.58 -2.75 -9.67
N ILE A 77 8.83 -1.45 -9.64
CA ILE A 77 10.15 -0.88 -9.97
C ILE A 77 11.20 -1.36 -8.95
N THR A 78 10.85 -1.36 -7.67
CA THR A 78 11.71 -1.84 -6.58
C THR A 78 12.08 -3.31 -6.73
N ILE A 79 11.13 -4.17 -7.10
CA ILE A 79 11.40 -5.59 -7.44
C ILE A 79 12.39 -5.69 -8.60
N GLY A 80 12.25 -4.84 -9.61
CA GLY A 80 13.19 -4.78 -10.75
C GLY A 80 14.62 -4.47 -10.32
N PHE A 81 14.82 -3.45 -9.48
CA PHE A 81 16.14 -3.11 -8.94
C PHE A 81 16.74 -4.24 -8.10
N LEU A 82 15.94 -4.83 -7.18
CA LEU A 82 16.41 -5.93 -6.35
C LEU A 82 16.78 -7.17 -7.18
N SER A 83 16.03 -7.44 -8.25
CA SER A 83 16.31 -8.56 -9.16
C SER A 83 17.58 -8.34 -9.97
N TYR A 84 17.83 -7.11 -10.43
CA TYR A 84 19.06 -6.74 -11.10
C TYR A 84 20.28 -6.91 -10.18
N ASP A 85 20.19 -6.39 -8.96
CA ASP A 85 21.24 -6.51 -7.94
C ASP A 85 21.52 -7.98 -7.57
N LEU A 86 20.47 -8.79 -7.46
CA LEU A 86 20.59 -10.23 -7.21
C LEU A 86 21.39 -10.92 -8.34
N VAL A 87 21.06 -10.65 -9.61
CA VAL A 87 21.74 -11.25 -10.75
C VAL A 87 23.21 -10.82 -10.82
N LEU A 88 23.51 -9.54 -10.59
CA LEU A 88 24.90 -9.07 -10.52
C LEU A 88 25.68 -9.77 -9.40
N SER A 89 25.08 -9.91 -8.22
CA SER A 89 25.74 -10.59 -7.10
C SER A 89 26.07 -12.06 -7.40
N ASP A 90 25.23 -12.73 -8.21
CA ASP A 90 25.46 -14.12 -8.62
C ASP A 90 26.56 -14.23 -9.68
N ILE A 91 26.61 -13.27 -10.62
CA ILE A 91 27.69 -13.15 -11.61
C ILE A 91 29.03 -12.91 -10.92
N ASP A 92 29.11 -11.94 -10.01
CA ASP A 92 30.35 -11.61 -9.30
C ASP A 92 30.86 -12.76 -8.44
N LYS A 93 29.93 -13.52 -7.83
CA LYS A 93 30.24 -14.74 -7.10
C LYS A 93 30.77 -15.84 -8.02
N THR A 94 30.18 -16.01 -9.20
CA THR A 94 30.61 -17.00 -10.20
C THR A 94 31.98 -16.69 -10.78
N LEU A 95 32.28 -15.40 -10.97
CA LEU A 95 33.56 -14.93 -11.49
C LEU A 95 34.68 -14.88 -10.44
N GLY A 96 34.37 -15.16 -9.16
CA GLY A 96 35.35 -15.14 -8.08
C GLY A 96 35.87 -13.74 -7.73
N ILE A 97 35.12 -12.69 -8.10
CA ILE A 97 35.52 -11.27 -7.94
C ILE A 97 35.28 -10.77 -6.50
N GLN A 98 34.78 -11.63 -5.60
CA GLN A 98 34.32 -11.24 -4.26
C GLN A 98 35.33 -10.37 -3.48
N SER A 99 34.97 -9.11 -3.30
CA SER A 99 35.58 -8.25 -2.28
C SER A 99 35.07 -8.69 -0.90
N SER A 100 35.96 -8.79 0.10
CA SER A 100 35.65 -9.31 1.43
C SER A 100 34.59 -8.50 2.21
N LEU A 101 34.26 -7.29 1.76
CA LEU A 101 33.25 -6.41 2.33
C LEU A 101 31.84 -6.66 1.75
N GLU A 102 31.73 -7.08 0.49
CA GLU A 102 30.46 -7.42 -0.18
C GLU A 102 29.97 -8.82 0.19
N ALA A 103 30.89 -9.75 0.45
CA ALA A 103 30.56 -11.11 0.90
C ALA A 103 29.77 -11.17 2.22
N ALA A 104 29.87 -10.14 3.07
CA ALA A 104 29.15 -10.06 4.34
C ALA A 104 27.68 -9.62 4.21
N HIS A 105 27.29 -8.99 3.09
CA HIS A 105 25.95 -8.45 2.87
C HIS A 105 25.24 -9.05 1.64
N ALA A 106 25.97 -9.74 0.75
CA ALA A 106 25.45 -10.38 -0.46
C ALA A 106 25.02 -11.84 -0.24
N THR A 107 24.25 -12.12 0.81
CA THR A 107 23.55 -13.40 0.87
C THR A 107 22.35 -13.32 -0.06
N TRP A 108 22.33 -14.11 -1.14
CA TRP A 108 21.17 -14.34 -2.02
C TRP A 108 19.82 -14.37 -1.27
N GLY A 109 19.80 -14.95 -0.07
CA GLY A 109 18.64 -14.98 0.83
C GLY A 109 18.11 -13.61 1.27
N TYR A 110 18.97 -12.59 1.44
CA TYR A 110 18.57 -11.23 1.79
C TYR A 110 17.76 -10.58 0.65
N PHE A 111 18.30 -10.60 -0.58
CA PHE A 111 17.60 -10.06 -1.75
C PHE A 111 16.29 -10.80 -2.02
N MET A 112 16.28 -12.13 -1.92
CA MET A 112 15.05 -12.92 -2.06
C MET A 112 14.02 -12.57 -1.00
N THR A 113 14.45 -12.37 0.25
CA THR A 113 13.56 -11.97 1.34
C THR A 113 12.95 -10.59 1.07
N LEU A 114 13.75 -9.63 0.62
CA LEU A 114 13.26 -8.30 0.24
C LEU A 114 12.24 -8.38 -0.90
N ILE A 115 12.53 -9.14 -1.96
CA ILE A 115 11.60 -9.32 -3.09
C ILE A 115 10.27 -9.90 -2.59
N VAL A 116 10.30 -10.95 -1.78
CA VAL A 116 9.09 -11.57 -1.22
C VAL A 116 8.30 -10.57 -0.38
N VAL A 117 8.97 -9.78 0.46
CA VAL A 117 8.31 -8.74 1.27
C VAL A 117 7.61 -7.71 0.37
N VAL A 118 8.29 -7.19 -0.65
CA VAL A 118 7.73 -6.18 -1.59
C VAL A 118 6.57 -6.76 -2.41
N VAL A 119 6.63 -8.04 -2.78
CA VAL A 119 5.51 -8.74 -3.44
C VAL A 119 4.29 -8.84 -2.52
N ILE A 120 4.48 -9.26 -1.27
CA ILE A 120 3.39 -9.33 -0.28
C ILE A 120 2.77 -7.94 -0.06
N GLN A 121 3.61 -6.90 0.03
CA GLN A 121 3.16 -5.51 0.13
C GLN A 121 2.30 -5.10 -1.06
N SER A 122 2.71 -5.45 -2.27
CA SER A 122 1.98 -5.14 -3.50
C SER A 122 0.59 -5.80 -3.52
N ILE A 123 0.51 -7.06 -3.09
CA ILE A 123 -0.75 -7.82 -3.01
C ILE A 123 -1.68 -7.19 -1.96
N LEU A 124 -1.18 -6.91 -0.76
CA LEU A 124 -1.97 -6.29 0.31
C LEU A 124 -2.44 -4.88 -0.09
N ALA A 125 -1.60 -4.10 -0.77
CA ALA A 125 -1.97 -2.80 -1.31
C ALA A 125 -3.08 -2.93 -2.36
N ALA A 126 -2.98 -3.88 -3.31
CA ALA A 126 -4.00 -4.12 -4.32
C ALA A 126 -5.35 -4.55 -3.70
N VAL A 127 -5.33 -5.43 -2.69
CA VAL A 127 -6.54 -5.85 -1.97
C VAL A 127 -7.18 -4.67 -1.24
N THR A 128 -6.38 -3.87 -0.52
CA THR A 128 -6.86 -2.68 0.20
C THR A 128 -7.44 -1.64 -0.76
N LEU A 129 -6.81 -1.47 -1.92
CA LEU A 129 -7.26 -0.58 -2.99
C LEU A 129 -8.61 -1.02 -3.54
N ASN A 130 -8.85 -2.33 -3.72
CA ASN A 130 -10.15 -2.84 -4.16
C ASN A 130 -11.26 -2.52 -3.14
N TYR A 131 -11.01 -2.68 -1.84
CA TYR A 131 -11.98 -2.26 -0.81
C TYR A 131 -12.21 -0.75 -0.81
N CYS A 132 -11.15 0.04 -1.00
CA CYS A 132 -11.27 1.50 -1.14
C CYS A 132 -12.12 1.88 -2.37
N PHE A 133 -11.94 1.18 -3.49
CA PHE A 133 -12.73 1.40 -4.70
C PHE A 133 -14.23 1.15 -4.45
N CYS A 134 -14.57 -0.01 -3.88
CA CYS A 134 -15.94 -0.35 -3.53
C CYS A 134 -16.54 0.68 -2.55
N LEU A 135 -15.78 1.10 -1.54
CA LEU A 135 -16.21 2.13 -0.60
C LEU A 135 -16.49 3.48 -1.30
N ARG A 136 -15.65 3.90 -2.25
CA ARG A 136 -15.87 5.12 -3.04
C ARG A 136 -17.16 5.02 -3.87
N LEU A 137 -17.44 3.87 -4.48
CA LEU A 137 -18.70 3.64 -5.21
C LEU A 137 -19.92 3.71 -4.29
N GLU A 138 -19.85 3.14 -3.09
CA GLU A 138 -20.93 3.23 -2.09
C GLU A 138 -21.20 4.68 -1.67
N ILE A 139 -20.16 5.47 -1.44
CA ILE A 139 -20.26 6.90 -1.09
C ILE A 139 -20.94 7.67 -2.23
N GLN A 140 -20.52 7.44 -3.48
CA GLN A 140 -21.12 8.08 -4.65
C GLN A 140 -22.59 7.68 -4.82
N ARG A 141 -22.91 6.39 -4.71
CA ARG A 141 -24.29 5.88 -4.74
C ARG A 141 -25.16 6.56 -3.69
N ASN A 142 -24.69 6.62 -2.44
CA ASN A 142 -25.43 7.23 -1.34
C ASN A 142 -25.64 8.73 -1.54
N SER A 143 -24.65 9.43 -2.10
CA SER A 143 -24.74 10.85 -2.47
C SER A 143 -25.82 11.07 -3.54
N LEU A 144 -25.83 10.28 -4.62
CA LEU A 144 -26.84 10.38 -5.67
C LEU A 144 -28.25 10.09 -5.15
N MET A 145 -28.41 9.05 -4.33
CA MET A 145 -29.71 8.71 -3.73
C MET A 145 -30.23 9.82 -2.82
N SER A 146 -29.35 10.50 -2.08
CA SER A 146 -29.74 11.65 -1.25
C SER A 146 -30.17 12.87 -2.07
N ALA A 147 -29.61 13.06 -3.26
CA ALA A 147 -29.97 14.16 -4.15
C ALA A 147 -31.32 13.91 -4.85
N VAL A 148 -31.60 12.66 -5.25
CA VAL A 148 -32.85 12.29 -5.95
C VAL A 148 -34.03 12.13 -4.98
N TYR A 149 -33.79 11.58 -3.78
CA TYR A 149 -34.83 11.31 -2.79
C TYR A 149 -34.53 11.98 -1.44
N PRO A 150 -34.67 13.32 -1.33
CA PRO A 150 -34.34 14.05 -0.11
C PRO A 150 -35.16 13.59 1.12
N GLY A 151 -36.42 13.18 0.91
CA GLY A 151 -37.29 12.64 1.97
C GLY A 151 -36.84 11.29 2.58
N TYR A 152 -35.90 10.59 1.96
CA TYR A 152 -35.34 9.33 2.45
C TYR A 152 -34.18 9.53 3.44
N THR A 153 -33.73 10.77 3.63
CA THR A 153 -32.57 11.11 4.47
C THR A 153 -32.92 11.51 5.90
N ALA A 154 -34.20 11.67 6.22
CA ALA A 154 -34.71 12.07 7.53
C ALA A 154 -35.35 10.89 8.28
N ARG A 155 -34.54 9.94 8.73
CA ARG A 155 -34.85 9.23 9.98
C ARG A 155 -33.62 9.32 10.88
N PRO A 156 -33.66 10.10 11.98
CA PRO A 156 -32.64 9.97 13.00
C PRO A 156 -32.67 8.53 13.55
N ALA A 157 -31.48 8.05 13.88
CA ALA A 157 -31.28 6.82 14.65
C ALA A 157 -31.90 6.97 16.05
#